data_AF-A0A0K0XRF2-F1
#
_entry.id   AF-A0A0K0XRF2-F1
#
_cell.length_a   1.000
_cell.length_b   1.000
_cell.length_c   1.000
_cell.angle_alpha   90.00
_cell.angle_beta   90.00
_cell.angle_gamma   90.00
#
_symmetry.space_group_name_H-M   'P 1'
#
loop_
_entity.id
_entity.type
_entity.pdbx_description
1 polymer ?
#
loop_
_entity_poly.entity_id
_entity_poly.type
_entity_poly.pdbx_seq_one_letter_code
_entity_poly.pdbx_strand_id
1 'polypeptide(L)'
;NRFSSENIIGEGGYGVVYKGKLINGTEVAVKRLLNNLGQAEREFRVEVEAIGHVRHKNLVRLLGYCVEGVHRLLVYEYVNNGNLDQWLHGGMRQYGVLTWEARIKVLLGIARA
;
A
#
# COMPACT_ATOMS: atom_id res chain seq x y z
N ASN A 1 -17.38 2.95 4.49
CA ASN A 1 -17.52 4.44 4.43
C ASN A 1 -16.97 4.99 3.12
N ARG A 2 -17.63 4.73 1.97
CA ARG A 2 -17.44 5.31 0.61
C ARG A 2 -16.18 6.21 0.39
N PHE A 3 -14.97 5.66 0.55
CA PHE A 3 -13.70 6.42 0.42
C PHE A 3 -13.61 7.72 1.27
N SER A 4 -14.12 7.69 2.51
CA SER A 4 -14.01 8.80 3.46
C SER A 4 -12.53 9.19 3.69
N SER A 5 -12.27 10.49 3.79
CA SER A 5 -10.94 11.05 4.08
C SER A 5 -10.35 10.56 5.40
N GLU A 6 -11.20 10.23 6.37
CA GLU A 6 -10.80 9.64 7.66
C GLU A 6 -10.08 8.28 7.51
N ASN A 7 -10.27 7.59 6.37
CA ASN A 7 -9.61 6.32 6.10
C ASN A 7 -8.34 6.48 5.24
N ILE A 8 -7.92 7.70 4.89
CA ILE A 8 -6.71 7.89 4.10
C ILE A 8 -5.49 7.51 4.95
N ILE A 9 -4.66 6.63 4.41
CA ILE A 9 -3.40 6.17 5.03
C ILE A 9 -2.17 6.50 4.18
N GLY A 10 -2.37 7.06 2.99
CA GLY A 10 -1.31 7.56 2.13
C GLY A 10 -1.88 8.30 0.93
N GLU A 11 -1.20 9.34 0.47
CA GLU A 11 -1.57 10.15 -0.68
C GLU A 11 -0.30 10.60 -1.41
N GLY A 12 -0.34 10.60 -2.74
CA GLY A 12 0.77 11.06 -3.58
C GLY A 12 0.38 11.17 -5.05
N GLY A 13 1.36 11.45 -5.92
CA GLY A 13 1.14 11.68 -7.35
C GLY A 13 0.56 10.48 -8.13
N TYR A 14 0.46 9.31 -7.50
CA TYR A 14 -0.10 8.09 -8.08
C TYR A 14 -1.51 7.78 -7.55
N GLY A 15 -2.09 8.66 -6.72
CA GLY A 15 -3.42 8.51 -6.15
C GLY A 15 -3.44 8.40 -4.63
N VAL A 16 -4.55 7.88 -4.11
CA VAL A 16 -4.85 7.86 -2.66
C VAL A 16 -5.03 6.43 -2.18
N VAL A 17 -4.46 6.11 -1.04
CA VAL A 17 -4.57 4.81 -0.38
C VAL A 17 -5.50 4.94 0.82
N TYR A 18 -6.53 4.11 0.85
CA TYR A 18 -7.53 4.07 1.91
C TYR A 18 -7.41 2.76 2.70
N LYS A 19 -7.52 2.84 4.03
CA LYS A 19 -7.79 1.68 4.86
C LYS A 19 -9.23 1.21 4.65
N GLY A 20 -9.41 -0.09 4.51
CA GLY A 20 -10.72 -0.71 4.33
C GLY A 20 -10.82 -2.04 5.06
N LYS A 21 -12.02 -2.62 5.01
CA LYS A 21 -12.31 -3.94 5.55
C LYS A 21 -13.20 -4.68 4.56
N LEU A 22 -12.78 -5.87 4.13
CA LEU A 22 -13.57 -6.76 3.28
C LEU A 22 -14.75 -7.35 4.06
N ILE A 23 -15.73 -7.92 3.35
CA ILE A 23 -16.94 -8.51 3.96
C ILE A 23 -16.60 -9.62 4.96
N ASN A 24 -15.56 -10.40 4.68
CA ASN A 24 -15.03 -11.44 5.57
C ASN A 24 -14.25 -10.90 6.78
N GLY A 25 -14.15 -9.57 6.92
CA GLY A 25 -13.48 -8.89 8.01
C GLY A 25 -11.98 -8.65 7.82
N THR A 26 -11.37 -9.07 6.70
CA THR A 26 -9.95 -8.80 6.42
C THR A 26 -9.70 -7.31 6.23
N GLU A 27 -8.77 -6.73 6.99
CA GLU A 27 -8.30 -5.35 6.76
C GLU A 27 -7.46 -5.27 5.49
N VAL A 28 -7.67 -4.22 4.70
CA VAL A 28 -7.02 -4.02 3.39
C VAL A 28 -6.58 -2.57 3.20
N ALA A 29 -5.61 -2.38 2.32
CA ALA A 29 -5.25 -1.08 1.78
C ALA A 29 -5.75 -0.99 0.33
N VAL A 30 -6.64 -0.05 0.04
CA VAL A 30 -7.21 0.16 -1.29
C VAL A 30 -6.54 1.38 -1.91
N LYS A 31 -5.66 1.16 -2.89
CA LYS A 31 -5.04 2.23 -3.67
C LYS A 31 -5.96 2.58 -4.84
N ARG A 32 -6.46 3.81 -4.84
CA ARG A 32 -7.26 4.38 -5.93
C ARG A 32 -6.37 5.27 -6.79
N LEU A 33 -6.18 4.90 -8.04
CA LEU A 33 -5.42 5.70 -9.00
C LEU A 33 -6.31 6.86 -9.48
N LEU A 34 -5.81 8.09 -9.37
CA LEU A 34 -6.57 9.33 -9.63
C LEU A 34 -6.02 10.16 -10.80
N ASN A 35 -5.04 9.64 -11.53
CA ASN A 35 -4.44 10.31 -12.68
C ASN A 35 -5.40 10.31 -13.88
N ASN A 36 -5.04 11.04 -14.95
CA ASN A 36 -5.80 10.96 -16.21
C ASN A 36 -5.94 9.49 -16.65
N LEU A 37 -7.03 9.17 -17.36
CA LEU A 37 -7.41 7.80 -17.69
C LEU A 37 -6.27 6.97 -18.31
N GLY A 38 -5.51 7.56 -19.23
CA GLY A 38 -4.41 6.85 -19.89
C GLY A 38 -3.24 6.54 -18.96
N GLN A 39 -2.89 7.49 -18.07
CA GLN A 39 -1.83 7.28 -17.09
C GLN A 39 -2.24 6.30 -16.00
N ALA A 40 -3.46 6.43 -15.46
CA ALA A 40 -3.99 5.52 -14.45
C ALA A 40 -4.07 4.07 -14.98
N GLU A 41 -4.48 3.88 -16.24
CA GLU A 41 -4.47 2.56 -16.90
C GLU A 41 -3.06 1.99 -17.02
N ARG A 42 -2.09 2.80 -17.44
CA ARG A 42 -0.70 2.37 -17.59
C ARG A 42 -0.10 1.95 -16.25
N GLU A 43 -0.25 2.79 -15.22
CA GLU A 43 0.24 2.50 -13.85
C GLU A 43 -0.42 1.26 -13.28
N PHE A 44 -1.74 1.13 -13.46
CA PHE A 44 -2.50 -0.06 -13.07
C PHE A 44 -1.94 -1.34 -13.69
N ARG A 45 -1.78 -1.35 -15.01
CA ARG A 45 -1.24 -2.52 -15.73
C ARG A 45 0.15 -2.91 -15.27
N VAL A 46 1.03 -1.92 -15.07
CA VAL A 46 2.38 -2.15 -14.56
C VAL A 46 2.34 -2.82 -13.19
N GLU A 47 1.54 -2.33 -12.24
CA GLU A 47 1.45 -2.93 -10.90
C GLU A 47 0.83 -4.33 -10.94
N VAL A 48 -0.21 -4.57 -11.74
CA VAL A 48 -0.85 -5.88 -11.87
C VAL A 48 0.09 -6.89 -12.54
N GLU A 49 0.78 -6.53 -13.61
CA GLU A 49 1.71 -7.41 -14.31
C GLU A 49 2.93 -7.75 -13.46
N ALA A 50 3.49 -6.76 -12.74
CA ALA A 50 4.69 -6.94 -11.93
C ALA A 50 4.44 -7.66 -10.59
N ILE A 51 3.36 -7.31 -9.88
CA ILE A 51 3.14 -7.75 -8.49
C ILE A 51 2.00 -8.79 -8.40
N GLY A 52 1.09 -8.82 -9.37
CA GLY A 52 -0.11 -9.67 -9.30
C GLY A 52 0.17 -11.16 -9.16
N HIS A 53 1.33 -11.63 -9.62
CA HIS A 53 1.74 -13.04 -9.54
C HIS A 53 2.85 -13.31 -8.52
N VAL A 54 3.29 -12.29 -7.78
CA VAL A 54 4.40 -12.42 -6.84
C VAL A 54 3.87 -12.61 -5.42
N ARG A 55 4.33 -13.69 -4.77
CA ARG A 55 4.07 -13.94 -3.36
C ARG A 55 5.38 -14.10 -2.62
N HIS A 56 5.77 -13.05 -1.91
CA HIS A 56 6.99 -13.05 -1.11
C HIS A 56 6.77 -12.34 0.22
N LYS A 57 7.41 -12.82 1.30
CA LYS A 57 7.19 -12.32 2.67
C LYS A 57 7.61 -10.86 2.89
N ASN A 58 8.44 -10.31 2.01
CA ASN A 58 8.93 -8.93 2.07
C ASN A 58 8.27 -8.02 1.01
N LEU A 59 7.28 -8.53 0.27
CA LEU A 59 6.49 -7.76 -0.69
C LEU A 59 5.04 -7.72 -0.22
N VAL A 60 4.45 -6.53 -0.23
CA VAL A 60 3.04 -6.36 0.14
C VAL A 60 2.18 -7.05 -0.91
N ARG A 61 1.39 -8.03 -0.48
CA ARG A 61 0.61 -8.86 -1.38
C ARG A 61 -0.56 -8.09 -2.00
N LEU A 62 -0.64 -8.12 -3.33
CA LEU A 62 -1.85 -7.75 -4.06
C LEU A 62 -2.89 -8.87 -3.87
N LEU A 63 -4.04 -8.51 -3.30
CA LEU A 63 -5.17 -9.42 -3.05
C LEU A 63 -6.12 -9.50 -4.25
N GLY A 64 -6.20 -8.41 -4.99
CA GLY A 64 -7.08 -8.27 -6.14
C GLY A 64 -7.13 -6.83 -6.62
N TYR A 65 -8.03 -6.56 -7.55
CA TYR A 65 -8.18 -5.26 -8.17
C TYR A 65 -9.62 -5.03 -8.63
N CYS A 66 -9.96 -3.78 -8.94
CA CYS A 66 -11.21 -3.41 -9.58
C CYS A 66 -10.92 -2.55 -10.82
N VAL A 67 -11.54 -2.95 -11.93
CA VAL A 67 -11.58 -2.23 -13.21
C VAL A 67 -13.05 -2.01 -13.55
N GLU A 68 -13.56 -0.82 -13.25
CA GLU A 68 -14.96 -0.48 -13.49
C GLU A 68 -15.07 0.94 -14.03
N GLY A 69 -15.44 1.07 -15.31
CA GLY A 69 -15.46 2.37 -16.00
C GLY A 69 -14.11 3.09 -15.89
N VAL A 70 -14.11 4.25 -15.25
CA VAL A 70 -12.90 5.08 -15.00
C VAL A 70 -12.13 4.68 -13.75
N HIS A 71 -12.66 3.77 -12.94
CA HIS A 71 -12.06 3.37 -11.68
C HIS A 71 -10.98 2.31 -11.90
N ARG A 72 -9.79 2.57 -11.36
CA ARG A 72 -8.68 1.63 -11.22
C ARG A 72 -8.33 1.56 -9.75
N LEU A 73 -8.68 0.43 -9.13
CA LEU A 73 -8.42 0.18 -7.72
C LEU A 73 -7.53 -1.04 -7.58
N LEU A 74 -6.54 -0.95 -6.71
CA LEU A 74 -5.69 -2.07 -6.31
C LEU A 74 -5.93 -2.35 -4.83
N VAL A 75 -6.15 -3.62 -4.50
CA VAL A 75 -6.47 -4.05 -3.14
C VAL A 75 -5.28 -4.84 -2.61
N TYR A 76 -4.60 -4.29 -1.63
CA TYR A 76 -3.47 -4.91 -0.95
C TYR A 76 -3.85 -5.38 0.45
N GLU A 77 -3.08 -6.31 0.99
CA GLU A 77 -3.12 -6.57 2.43
C GLU A 77 -2.75 -5.30 3.20
N TYR A 78 -3.42 -5.08 4.34
CA TYR A 78 -3.07 -3.97 5.20
C TYR A 78 -1.85 -4.33 6.06
N VAL A 79 -0.81 -3.50 5.99
CA VAL A 79 0.38 -3.61 6.84
C VAL A 79 0.22 -2.64 8.01
N ASN A 80 0.28 -3.18 9.22
CA ASN A 80 0.27 -2.39 10.45
C ASN A 80 1.65 -1.75 10.71
N ASN A 81 1.69 -0.77 11.60
CA ASN A 81 2.88 0.00 12.00
C ASN A 81 3.37 1.05 11.01
N GLY A 82 2.52 1.52 10.09
CA GLY A 82 2.88 2.62 9.19
C GLY A 82 4.00 2.25 8.20
N ASN A 83 4.60 3.26 7.58
CA ASN A 83 5.68 3.08 6.61
C ASN A 83 7.06 3.46 7.18
N LEU A 84 8.13 3.04 6.49
CA LEU A 84 9.50 3.25 6.95
C LEU A 84 9.87 4.75 7.02
N ASP A 85 9.34 5.58 6.12
CA ASP A 85 9.56 7.04 6.13
C ASP A 85 9.08 7.66 7.45
N GLN A 86 7.87 7.31 7.90
CA GLN A 86 7.33 7.76 9.18
C GLN A 86 8.20 7.32 10.38
N TRP A 87 8.75 6.11 10.34
CA TRP A 87 9.67 5.64 11.38
C TRP A 87 11.01 6.36 11.38
N LEU A 88 11.55 6.69 10.21
CA LEU A 88 12.85 7.35 10.07
C LEU A 88 12.77 8.85 10.39
N HIS A 89 11.66 9.50 10.06
CA HIS A 89 11.47 10.94 10.19
C HIS A 89 10.63 11.36 11.40
N GLY A 90 10.27 10.41 12.27
CA GLY A 90 9.73 10.67 13.59
C GLY A 90 8.21 10.76 13.69
N GLY A 91 7.48 10.41 12.63
CA GLY A 91 6.02 10.24 12.66
C GLY A 91 5.53 9.10 13.56
N MET A 92 6.44 8.21 13.98
CA MET A 92 6.16 7.07 14.86
C MET A 92 6.82 7.17 16.25
N ARG A 93 7.32 8.35 16.67
CA ARG A 93 8.08 8.52 17.93
C ARG A 93 7.32 8.06 19.18
N GLN A 94 6.00 8.21 19.21
CA GLN A 94 5.13 7.75 20.30
C GLN A 94 5.15 6.22 20.48
N TYR A 95 5.52 5.47 19.44
CA TYR A 95 5.70 4.02 19.47
C TYR A 95 7.17 3.61 19.65
N GLY A 96 8.08 4.58 19.78
CA GLY A 96 9.52 4.36 19.96
C GLY A 96 10.35 4.77 18.74
N VAL A 97 11.57 4.23 18.68
CA VAL A 97 12.52 4.48 17.58
C VAL A 97 13.01 3.15 17.02
N LEU A 98 13.30 3.12 15.71
CA LEU A 98 13.96 1.96 15.11
C LEU A 98 15.39 1.83 15.65
N THR A 99 15.65 0.78 16.44
CA THR A 99 17.01 0.40 16.86
C THR A 99 17.86 0.02 15.65
N TRP A 100 19.17 -0.02 15.83
CA TRP A 100 20.09 -0.43 14.78
C TRP A 100 19.79 -1.84 14.27
N GLU A 101 19.55 -2.79 15.18
CA GLU A 101 19.23 -4.18 14.84
C GLU A 101 17.94 -4.28 14.02
N ALA A 102 16.93 -3.48 14.37
CA ALA A 102 15.68 -3.42 13.61
C ALA A 102 15.91 -2.84 12.20
N ARG A 103 16.73 -1.79 12.07
CA ARG A 103 17.10 -1.22 10.76
C ARG A 103 17.82 -2.24 9.87
N ILE A 104 18.76 -3.00 10.43
CA ILE A 104 19.44 -4.08 9.69
C ILE A 104 18.44 -5.14 9.22
N LYS A 105 17.47 -5.54 10.04
CA LYS A 105 16.41 -6.48 9.61
C LYS A 105 15.56 -5.92 8.47
N VAL A 106 15.19 -4.63 8.52
CA VAL A 106 14.45 -3.96 7.44
C VAL A 106 15.28 -3.96 6.14
N LEU A 107 16.55 -3.57 6.21
CA LEU A 107 17.45 -3.57 5.04
C LEU A 107 17.59 -4.97 4.42
N LEU A 108 17.80 -6.00 5.24
CA LEU A 108 17.86 -7.39 4.78
C LEU A 108 16.53 -7.87 4.20
N GLY A 109 15.40 -7.38 4.73
CA GLY A 109 14.08 -7.65 4.18
C GLY A 109 13.94 -7.09 2.77
N ILE A 110 14.29 -5.81 2.59
CA ILE A 110 14.24 -5.12 1.29
C ILE A 110 15.16 -5.82 0.28
N ALA A 111 16.40 -6.16 0.66
CA ALA A 111 17.36 -6.82 -0.24
C ALA A 111 16.95 -8.23 -0.68
N ARG A 112 16.05 -8.90 0.06
CA ARG A 112 15.53 -10.24 -0.25
C ARG A 112 14.19 -10.20 -0.98
N ALA A 113 13.56 -9.03 -1.08
CA ALA A 113 12.24 -8.85 -1.69
C ALA A 113 12.30 -9.16 -3.19
#